data_AF-A0A4Q6DZ85-F1
#
_entry.id   AF-A0A4Q6DZ85-F1
#
_cell.length_a   1.000
_cell.length_b   1.000
_cell.length_c   1.000
_cell.angle_alpha   90.00
_cell.angle_beta   90.00
_cell.angle_gamma   90.00
#
_symmetry.space_group_name_H-M   'P 1'
#
loop_
_entity.id
_entity.type
_entity.pdbx_description
1 polymer ?
#
loop_
_entity_poly.entity_id
_entity_poly.type
_entity_poly.pdbx_seq_one_letter_code
_entity_poly.pdbx_strand_id
1 'polypeptide(L)'
;MRILYCLLIAAGLLFAGFSNDKPQKNIRLFDGKTFNGWEGDTANTWRIVNGELIGGSLTQTVPHNEFISTDRSYNNFVLTLKFKLLGTEGFINTGVQFNSKRLVEPPYEMTGYQADLGEGFWGCLYDESRRNKI
;
A
#
# COMPACT_ATOMS: atom_id res chain seq x y z
N MET A 1 -23.68 36.36 -59.65
CA MET A 1 -24.10 36.56 -58.24
C MET A 1 -23.50 35.44 -57.42
N ARG A 2 -22.55 35.77 -56.53
CA ARG A 2 -21.81 34.85 -55.66
C ARG A 2 -22.72 34.33 -54.55
N ILE A 3 -22.78 33.03 -54.30
CA ILE A 3 -23.02 32.49 -52.95
C ILE A 3 -22.05 31.32 -52.73
N LEU A 4 -21.31 31.43 -51.64
CA LEU A 4 -20.14 30.68 -51.23
C LEU A 4 -20.55 29.69 -50.12
N TYR A 5 -20.04 28.46 -50.23
CA TYR A 5 -19.83 27.36 -49.26
C TYR A 5 -20.35 27.45 -47.82
N CYS A 6 -20.78 26.29 -47.28
CA CYS A 6 -20.28 25.77 -46.00
C CYS A 6 -20.59 24.25 -45.87
N LEU A 7 -19.71 23.41 -46.41
CA LEU A 7 -19.60 22.00 -46.03
C LEU A 7 -18.87 21.95 -44.69
N LEU A 8 -19.61 21.80 -43.60
CA LEU A 8 -19.05 21.50 -42.28
C LEU A 8 -18.63 20.03 -42.26
N ILE A 9 -17.39 19.76 -42.68
CA ILE A 9 -16.71 18.51 -42.33
C ILE A 9 -16.33 18.63 -40.85
N ALA A 10 -17.13 18.03 -39.98
CA ALA A 10 -16.74 17.82 -38.60
C ALA A 10 -15.56 16.83 -38.59
N ALA A 11 -14.35 17.35 -38.57
CA ALA A 11 -13.15 16.58 -38.36
C ALA A 11 -13.22 15.99 -36.94
N GLY A 12 -13.60 14.71 -36.85
CA GLY A 12 -13.48 13.93 -35.63
C GLY A 12 -12.00 13.85 -35.25
N LEU A 13 -11.58 14.70 -34.32
CA LEU A 13 -10.32 14.52 -33.60
C LEU A 13 -10.49 13.33 -32.68
N LEU A 14 -10.25 12.14 -33.23
CA LEU A 14 -9.86 10.97 -32.46
C LEU A 14 -8.57 11.35 -31.74
N PHE A 15 -8.69 11.80 -30.49
CA PHE A 15 -7.57 11.75 -29.56
C PHE A 15 -7.25 10.27 -29.35
N ALA A 16 -6.39 9.73 -30.21
CA ALA A 16 -5.61 8.56 -29.87
C ALA A 16 -4.74 8.99 -28.68
N GLY A 17 -5.22 8.68 -27.47
CA GLY A 17 -4.41 8.79 -26.27
C GLY A 17 -3.18 7.92 -26.47
N PHE A 18 -2.05 8.54 -26.79
CA PHE A 18 -0.77 7.85 -26.76
C PHE A 18 -0.52 7.47 -25.29
N SER A 19 -0.80 6.22 -24.95
CA SER A 19 -0.29 5.60 -23.72
C SER A 19 1.22 5.66 -23.80
N ASN A 20 1.80 6.60 -23.05
CA ASN A 20 3.23 6.76 -22.95
C ASN A 20 3.75 5.68 -21.98
N ASP A 21 3.76 4.42 -22.44
CA ASP A 21 4.30 3.28 -21.69
C ASP A 21 5.82 3.37 -21.64
N LYS A 22 6.33 4.35 -20.90
CA LYS A 22 7.71 4.33 -20.46
C LYS A 22 7.88 3.11 -19.57
N PRO A 23 8.95 2.31 -19.73
CA PRO A 23 9.23 1.18 -18.85
C PRO A 23 9.20 1.67 -17.40
N GLN A 24 8.24 1.20 -16.59
CA GLN A 24 8.22 1.54 -15.18
C GLN A 24 9.44 0.90 -14.52
N LYS A 25 10.32 1.74 -13.99
CA LYS A 25 11.50 1.30 -13.25
C LYS A 25 11.02 0.69 -11.93
N ASN A 26 11.33 -0.58 -11.72
CA ASN A 26 11.12 -1.22 -10.42
C ASN A 26 11.97 -0.52 -9.35
N ILE A 27 11.32 -0.11 -8.26
CA ILE A 27 11.98 0.50 -7.10
C ILE A 27 11.96 -0.53 -5.97
N ARG A 28 13.10 -0.74 -5.32
CA ARG A 28 13.15 -1.51 -4.07
C ARG A 28 12.75 -0.60 -2.92
N LEU A 29 11.68 -0.95 -2.21
CA LEU A 29 11.23 -0.21 -1.02
C LEU A 29 12.11 -0.49 0.21
N PHE A 30 12.72 -1.69 0.28
CA PHE A 30 13.57 -2.10 1.39
C PHE A 30 14.94 -2.53 0.86
N ASP A 31 15.99 -2.03 1.51
CA ASP A 31 17.39 -2.31 1.16
C ASP A 31 17.94 -3.59 1.83
N GLY A 32 17.18 -4.20 2.74
CA GLY A 32 17.58 -5.38 3.49
C GLY A 32 18.45 -5.07 4.72
N LYS A 33 18.66 -3.80 5.07
CA LYS A 33 19.70 -3.40 6.05
C LYS A 33 19.29 -2.28 6.97
N THR A 34 18.51 -1.33 6.48
CA THR A 34 18.20 -0.09 7.22
C THR A 34 16.71 0.24 7.13
N PHE A 35 16.26 1.10 8.03
CA PHE A 35 14.93 1.68 7.98
C PHE A 35 14.87 2.95 7.11
N ASN A 36 15.86 3.18 6.23
CA ASN A 36 15.82 4.32 5.33
C ASN A 36 14.59 4.22 4.41
N GLY A 37 13.80 5.29 4.35
CA GLY A 37 12.54 5.28 3.62
C GLY A 37 11.33 4.78 4.42
N TRP A 38 11.50 4.48 5.71
CA TRP A 38 10.46 3.92 6.58
C TRP A 38 10.27 4.73 7.87
N GLU A 39 9.02 4.82 8.32
CA GLU A 39 8.59 5.49 9.54
C GLU A 39 7.74 4.53 10.40
N GLY A 40 8.04 4.45 11.70
CA GLY A 40 7.35 3.59 12.66
C GLY A 40 8.17 3.35 13.93
N ASP A 41 7.64 2.56 14.87
CA ASP A 41 8.38 2.17 16.07
C ASP A 41 9.46 1.13 15.76
N THR A 42 10.66 1.65 15.47
CA THR A 42 11.87 0.85 15.20
C THR A 42 12.68 0.54 16.46
N ALA A 43 12.22 0.99 17.62
CA ALA A 43 12.87 0.74 18.90
C ALA A 43 12.33 -0.51 19.59
N ASN A 44 11.02 -0.78 19.47
CA ASN A 44 10.39 -1.90 20.18
C ASN A 44 9.68 -2.90 19.25
N THR A 45 8.91 -2.41 18.27
CA THR A 45 8.04 -3.27 17.47
C THR A 45 8.72 -3.82 16.22
N TRP A 46 9.34 -2.94 15.43
CA TRP A 46 9.92 -3.28 14.14
C TRP A 46 11.44 -3.43 14.24
N ARG A 47 11.95 -4.53 13.70
CA ARG A 47 13.38 -4.85 13.67
C ARG A 47 13.78 -5.41 12.32
N ILE A 48 15.06 -5.28 11.99
CA ILE A 48 15.65 -5.91 10.81
C ILE A 48 16.52 -7.09 11.27
N VAL A 49 16.17 -8.29 10.82
CA VAL A 49 16.92 -9.52 11.13
C VAL A 49 17.08 -10.32 9.85
N ASN A 50 18.30 -10.76 9.54
CA ASN A 50 18.61 -11.56 8.34
C ASN A 50 18.11 -10.96 7.01
N GLY A 51 18.04 -9.63 6.92
CA GLY A 51 17.57 -8.95 5.72
C GLY A 51 16.05 -8.91 5.56
N GLU A 52 15.30 -9.12 6.64
CA GLU A 52 13.84 -9.11 6.69
C GLU A 52 13.35 -8.02 7.65
N LEU A 53 12.30 -7.30 7.27
CA LEU A 53 11.53 -6.46 8.20
C LEU A 53 10.61 -7.37 9.01
N ILE A 54 10.80 -7.39 10.33
CA ILE A 54 10.02 -8.20 11.26
C ILE A 54 9.29 -7.28 12.23
N GLY A 55 7.96 -7.35 12.24
CA GLY A 55 7.09 -6.66 13.19
C GLY A 55 6.53 -7.60 14.27
N GLY A 56 6.21 -7.04 15.43
CA GLY A 56 5.53 -7.75 16.52
C GLY A 56 6.43 -8.69 17.33
N SER A 57 5.80 -9.54 18.15
CA SER A 57 6.46 -10.45 19.09
C SER A 57 5.86 -11.86 19.03
N LEU A 58 6.69 -12.88 19.27
CA LEU A 58 6.25 -14.27 19.43
C LEU A 58 5.97 -14.64 20.90
N THR A 59 6.32 -13.75 21.84
CA THR A 59 6.25 -14.03 23.29
C THR A 59 5.39 -13.03 24.04
N GLN A 60 4.94 -11.96 23.38
CA GLN A 60 4.13 -10.91 23.99
C GLN A 60 2.95 -10.58 23.09
N THR A 61 1.80 -10.35 23.71
CA THR A 61 0.62 -9.83 23.01
C THR A 61 0.85 -8.36 22.67
N VAL A 62 0.64 -8.04 21.40
CA VAL A 62 0.70 -6.66 20.91
C VAL A 62 -0.60 -5.94 21.34
N PRO A 63 -0.52 -4.81 22.08
CA PRO A 63 -1.69 -4.22 22.74
C PRO A 63 -2.65 -3.48 21.79
N HIS A 64 -2.16 -3.01 20.65
CA HIS A 64 -2.91 -2.34 19.59
C HIS A 64 -2.20 -2.56 18.25
N ASN A 65 -2.83 -2.22 17.13
CA ASN A 65 -2.15 -2.29 15.84
C ASN A 65 -0.86 -1.46 15.85
N GLU A 66 0.14 -1.93 15.10
CA GLU A 66 1.40 -1.22 14.91
C GLU A 66 1.84 -1.31 13.46
N PHE A 67 2.32 -0.19 12.93
CA PHE A 67 2.58 -0.04 11.51
C PHE A 67 3.95 0.57 11.25
N ILE A 68 4.68 -0.02 10.31
CA ILE A 68 5.79 0.64 9.62
C ILE A 68 5.32 1.05 8.22
N SER A 69 5.50 2.32 7.88
CA SER A 69 5.02 2.91 6.63
C SER A 69 6.18 3.51 5.86
N THR A 70 6.07 3.59 4.53
CA THR A 70 7.04 4.35 3.75
C THR A 70 6.96 5.84 4.06
N ASP A 71 8.09 6.54 4.10
CA ASP A 71 8.19 8.00 4.33
C ASP A 71 7.65 8.86 3.16
N ARG A 72 7.18 8.20 2.11
CA ARG A 72 6.64 8.81 0.90
C ARG A 72 5.38 8.10 0.43
N SER A 73 4.53 8.85 -0.28
CA SER A 73 3.32 8.31 -0.88
C SER A 73 3.55 7.74 -2.28
N TYR A 74 2.78 6.71 -2.61
CA TYR A 74 2.67 6.11 -3.93
C TYR A 74 1.20 6.15 -4.36
N ASN A 75 0.95 6.16 -5.68
CA ASN A 75 -0.41 6.20 -6.22
C ASN A 75 -0.66 4.97 -7.12
N ASN A 76 -0.35 5.05 -8.41
CA ASN A 76 -0.43 3.90 -9.31
C ASN A 76 0.85 3.08 -9.22
N PHE A 77 0.76 1.84 -8.74
CA PHE A 77 1.90 0.95 -8.60
C PHE A 77 1.49 -0.53 -8.71
N VAL A 78 2.48 -1.38 -8.95
CA VAL A 78 2.39 -2.82 -8.74
C VAL A 78 3.37 -3.16 -7.62
N LEU A 79 2.85 -3.58 -6.47
CA LEU A 79 3.66 -3.98 -5.33
C LEU A 79 3.90 -5.49 -5.37
N THR A 80 5.16 -5.89 -5.28
CA THR A 80 5.53 -7.29 -5.10
C THR A 80 6.36 -7.42 -3.84
N LEU A 81 5.96 -8.34 -2.97
CA LEU A 81 6.65 -8.64 -1.72
C LEU A 81 6.51 -10.12 -1.39
N LYS A 82 7.36 -10.58 -0.46
CA LYS A 82 7.20 -11.87 0.21
C LYS A 82 6.89 -11.59 1.66
N PHE A 83 5.98 -12.37 2.23
CA PHE A 83 5.61 -12.28 3.64
C PHE A 83 5.70 -13.65 4.29
N LYS A 84 5.81 -13.65 5.61
CA LYS A 84 5.73 -14.83 6.47
C LYS A 84 5.02 -14.42 7.74
N LEU A 85 3.93 -15.11 8.06
CA LEU A 85 3.19 -14.92 9.31
C LEU A 85 3.56 -16.04 10.28
N LEU A 86 3.83 -15.68 11.53
CA LEU A 86 4.21 -16.59 12.60
C LEU A 86 3.35 -16.32 13.83
N GLY A 87 3.10 -17.37 14.61
CA GLY A 87 2.27 -17.34 15.81
C GLY A 87 1.49 -18.64 15.93
N THR A 88 1.09 -19.01 17.15
CA THR A 88 0.28 -20.22 17.41
C THR A 88 -0.88 -19.99 18.35
N GLU A 89 -0.94 -18.82 19.00
CA GLU A 89 -1.94 -18.51 20.02
C GLU A 89 -2.55 -17.13 19.76
N GLY A 90 -3.85 -17.01 20.04
CA GLY A 90 -4.60 -15.77 19.83
C GLY A 90 -4.96 -15.50 18.37
N PHE A 91 -5.36 -14.25 18.11
CA PHE A 91 -5.69 -13.80 16.76
C PHE A 91 -4.43 -13.41 16.01
N ILE A 92 -3.98 -14.28 15.11
CA ILE A 92 -2.75 -14.09 14.33
C ILE A 92 -3.14 -13.51 12.97
N ASN A 93 -3.04 -12.20 12.84
CA ASN A 93 -3.39 -11.48 11.63
C ASN A 93 -2.41 -10.33 11.39
N THR A 94 -2.15 -10.04 10.13
CA THR A 94 -1.41 -8.86 9.67
C THR A 94 -1.99 -8.41 8.33
N GLY A 95 -1.44 -7.35 7.76
CA GLY A 95 -1.85 -6.89 6.45
C GLY A 95 -0.89 -5.89 5.84
N VAL A 96 -1.04 -5.64 4.55
CA VAL A 96 -0.30 -4.62 3.83
C VAL A 96 -1.23 -3.47 3.53
N GLN A 97 -0.98 -2.34 4.18
CA GLN A 97 -1.70 -1.10 3.94
C GLN A 97 -1.28 -0.46 2.63
N PHE A 98 -2.24 0.09 1.89
CA PHE A 98 -1.98 0.83 0.66
C PHE A 98 -3.04 1.91 0.41
N ASN A 99 -2.61 3.01 -0.22
CA ASN A 99 -3.41 4.23 -0.33
C ASN A 99 -3.97 4.69 1.03
N SER A 100 -3.20 4.44 2.08
CA SER A 100 -3.57 4.68 3.47
C SER A 100 -2.84 5.90 4.05
N LYS A 101 -3.37 6.44 5.14
CA LYS A 101 -2.75 7.50 5.93
C LYS A 101 -2.72 7.09 7.40
N ARG A 102 -1.71 7.54 8.13
CA ARG A 102 -1.71 7.41 9.60
C ARG A 102 -2.78 8.33 10.19
N LEU A 103 -3.57 7.81 11.12
CA LEU A 103 -4.51 8.62 11.88
C LEU A 103 -3.77 9.54 12.85
N VAL A 104 -4.39 10.68 13.17
CA VAL A 104 -3.86 11.60 14.20
C VAL A 104 -4.26 11.11 15.59
N GLU A 105 -5.49 10.61 15.72
CA GLU A 105 -6.04 10.13 16.98
C GLU A 105 -6.95 8.92 16.72
N PRO A 106 -6.57 7.70 17.17
CA PRO A 106 -5.26 7.36 17.76
C PRO A 106 -4.12 7.31 16.71
N PRO A 107 -2.87 7.63 17.09
CA PRO A 107 -1.73 7.68 16.17
C PRO A 107 -1.14 6.31 15.78
N TYR A 108 -1.56 5.25 16.47
CA TYR A 108 -1.18 3.87 16.18
C TYR A 108 -2.07 3.21 15.12
N GLU A 109 -3.08 3.90 14.60
CA GLU A 109 -3.96 3.38 13.56
C GLU A 109 -3.71 4.00 12.18
N MET A 110 -4.16 3.28 11.16
CA MET A 110 -4.14 3.70 9.76
C MET A 110 -5.58 3.82 9.24
N THR A 111 -5.80 4.68 8.26
CA THR A 111 -7.05 4.75 7.49
C THR A 111 -6.78 4.52 6.02
N GLY A 112 -7.43 3.53 5.41
CA GLY A 112 -7.20 3.16 4.02
C GLY A 112 -7.41 1.68 3.73
N TYR A 113 -6.90 1.22 2.60
CA TYR A 113 -7.11 -0.16 2.15
C TYR A 113 -6.00 -1.06 2.68
N GLN A 114 -6.37 -2.25 3.13
CA GLN A 114 -5.46 -3.28 3.58
C GLN A 114 -5.69 -4.57 2.79
N ALA A 115 -4.60 -5.18 2.33
CA ALA A 115 -4.62 -6.58 1.91
C ALA A 115 -4.32 -7.45 3.13
N ASP A 116 -5.32 -8.17 3.62
CA ASP A 116 -5.22 -8.98 4.83
C ASP A 116 -4.40 -10.24 4.61
N LEU A 117 -3.64 -10.61 5.65
CA LEU A 117 -2.74 -11.74 5.69
C LEU A 117 -2.95 -12.45 7.03
N GLY A 118 -3.80 -13.46 7.03
CA GLY A 118 -4.11 -14.26 8.21
C GLY A 118 -5.09 -15.36 7.88
N GLU A 119 -5.22 -16.32 8.79
CA GLU A 119 -6.16 -17.43 8.63
C GLU A 119 -7.58 -16.91 8.41
N GLY A 120 -8.23 -17.37 7.33
CA GLY A 120 -9.57 -16.91 6.92
C GLY A 120 -9.62 -15.62 6.09
N PHE A 121 -8.53 -14.85 6.01
CA PHE A 121 -8.51 -13.50 5.42
C PHE A 121 -7.46 -13.30 4.32
N TRP A 122 -6.79 -14.37 3.87
CA TRP A 122 -5.70 -14.30 2.90
C TRP A 122 -6.08 -13.55 1.61
N GLY A 123 -5.52 -12.35 1.44
CA GLY A 123 -5.73 -11.49 0.28
C GLY A 123 -7.06 -10.74 0.27
N CYS A 124 -7.85 -10.81 1.34
CA CYS A 124 -9.06 -10.01 1.48
C CYS A 124 -8.72 -8.51 1.47
N LEU A 125 -9.61 -7.71 0.86
CA LEU A 125 -9.49 -6.27 0.84
C LEU A 125 -10.28 -5.69 1.99
N TYR A 126 -9.60 -5.31 3.07
CA TYR A 126 -10.22 -4.66 4.22
C TYR A 126 -10.10 -3.14 4.13
N ASP A 127 -11.12 -2.43 4.62
CA ASP A 127 -11.18 -0.97 4.60
C ASP A 127 -11.02 -0.36 6.01
N GLU A 128 -9.76 -0.30 6.45
CA GLU A 128 -9.31 0.05 7.80
C GLU A 128 -9.75 1.45 8.22
N SER A 129 -10.33 1.55 9.42
CA SER A 129 -10.82 2.79 10.02
C SER A 129 -11.72 3.62 9.09
N ARG A 130 -12.39 2.97 8.14
CA ARG A 130 -13.39 3.59 7.25
C ARG A 130 -14.68 2.79 7.28
N ARG A 131 -14.80 1.75 6.45
CA ARG A 131 -16.00 0.90 6.40
C ARG A 131 -15.95 -0.24 7.41
N ASN A 132 -14.76 -0.61 7.89
CA ASN A 132 -14.52 -1.69 8.85
C ASN A 132 -15.18 -3.02 8.43
N LYS A 133 -15.10 -3.32 7.14
CA LYS A 133 -15.63 -4.53 6.51
C LYS A 133 -14.70 -4.97 5.38
N ILE A 134 -14.70 -6.28 5.15
CA ILE A 134 -14.20 -6.92 3.92
C ILE A 134 -15.24 -6.68 2.81
#